data_AF-A0A1Q3CBP3-F1
#
_entry.id   AF-A0A1Q3CBP3-F1
#
_cell.length_a   1.000
_cell.length_b   1.000
_cell.length_c   1.000
_cell.angle_alpha   90.00
_cell.angle_beta   90.00
_cell.angle_gamma   90.00
#
_symmetry.space_group_name_H-M   'P 1'
#
loop_
_entity.id
_entity.type
_entity.pdbx_description
1 polymer ?
#
loop_
_entity_poly.entity_id
_entity_poly.type
_entity_poly.pdbx_seq_one_letter_code
_entity_poly.pdbx_strand_id
1 'polypeptide(L)'
;VTYEGTNQVKDAKINMLVREYEMFSMKENENISSMFVRFTNIINSLQSLNAKDLNTLPLEELLGSLMTHEMMIKNREDDEEQDKKKKKVIAFKSSTVDSSEEESDDE
;
A
#
# COMPACT_ATOMS: atom_id res chain seq x y z
N VAL A 1 4.60 16.79 -25.99
CA VAL A 1 3.76 17.30 -24.88
C VAL A 1 4.66 17.48 -23.67
N THR A 2 4.88 18.72 -23.24
CA THR A 2 5.87 19.09 -22.20
C THR A 2 5.30 18.82 -20.80
N TYR A 3 5.42 17.58 -20.34
CA TYR A 3 4.95 17.13 -19.02
C TYR A 3 5.78 17.72 -17.85
N GLU A 4 7.00 18.16 -18.14
CA GLU A 4 7.95 18.69 -17.16
C GLU A 4 7.57 20.11 -16.67
N GLY A 5 7.06 20.95 -17.58
CA GLY A 5 6.63 22.31 -17.23
C GLY A 5 5.37 22.34 -16.35
N THR A 6 4.49 21.33 -16.47
CA THR A 6 3.30 21.23 -15.63
C THR A 6 3.60 20.86 -14.18
N ASN A 7 4.64 20.07 -13.93
CA ASN A 7 5.03 19.71 -12.57
C ASN A 7 5.84 20.82 -11.89
N GLN A 8 6.78 21.45 -12.60
CA GLN A 8 7.55 22.58 -12.05
C GLN A 8 6.65 23.75 -11.60
N VAL A 9 5.60 24.07 -12.36
CA VAL A 9 4.65 25.14 -12.01
C VAL A 9 3.83 24.77 -10.76
N LYS A 10 3.47 23.49 -10.60
CA LYS A 10 2.77 23.01 -9.39
C LYS A 10 3.67 23.08 -8.17
N ASP A 11 4.91 22.59 -8.28
CA ASP A 11 5.88 22.60 -7.19
C ASP A 11 6.19 24.02 -6.72
N ALA A 12 6.34 24.95 -7.67
CA ALA A 12 6.51 26.36 -7.35
C ALA A 12 5.29 26.93 -6.58
N LYS A 13 4.07 26.54 -6.98
CA LYS A 13 2.84 26.98 -6.33
C LYS A 13 2.66 26.40 -4.93
N ILE A 14 3.00 25.12 -4.73
CA ILE A 14 3.01 24.48 -3.41
C ILE A 14 4.02 25.19 -2.50
N ASN A 15 5.25 25.38 -2.97
CA ASN A 15 6.30 26.06 -2.20
C ASN A 15 5.93 27.51 -1.83
N MET A 16 5.16 28.19 -2.67
CA MET A 16 4.66 29.54 -2.36
C MET A 16 3.64 29.50 -1.22
N LEU A 17 2.69 28.57 -1.28
CA LEU A 17 1.65 28.42 -0.25
C LEU A 17 2.21 27.90 1.07
N VAL A 18 3.20 27.00 1.04
CA VAL A 18 3.90 26.54 2.25
C VAL A 18 4.60 27.70 2.94
N ARG A 19 5.33 28.54 2.18
CA ARG A 19 5.94 29.75 2.75
C ARG A 19 4.92 30.73 3.32
N GLU A 20 3.78 30.91 2.64
CA GLU A 20 2.69 31.74 3.14
C GLU A 20 2.10 31.20 4.45
N TYR A 21 1.97 29.87 4.58
CA TYR A 21 1.56 29.19 5.80
C TYR A 21 2.59 29.34 6.93
N GLU A 22 3.88 29.16 6.64
CA GLU A 22 4.96 29.28 7.64
C GLU A 22 5.07 30.70 8.20
N MET A 23 4.86 31.71 7.36
CA MET A 23 4.85 33.12 7.75
C MET A 23 3.49 33.59 8.27
N PHE A 24 2.52 32.68 8.40
CA PHE A 24 1.16 33.04 8.75
C PHE A 24 1.08 33.55 10.19
N SER A 25 0.62 34.80 10.32
CA SER A 25 0.29 35.41 11.60
C SER A 25 -0.97 36.25 11.47
N MET A 26 -1.58 36.52 12.62
CA MET A 26 -2.68 37.47 12.74
C MET A 26 -2.14 38.89 12.58
N LYS A 27 -2.82 39.72 11.78
CA LYS A 27 -2.39 41.10 11.53
C LYS A 27 -2.95 42.04 12.61
N GLU A 28 -2.29 43.18 12.83
CA GLU A 28 -2.64 44.15 13.89
C GLU A 28 -4.10 44.64 13.85
N ASN A 29 -4.68 44.75 12.65
CA ASN A 29 -6.05 45.27 12.44
C ASN A 29 -7.03 44.19 11.97
N GLU A 30 -6.74 42.94 12.27
CA GLU A 30 -7.54 41.80 11.85
C GLU A 30 -8.35 41.24 13.00
N ASN A 31 -9.58 40.79 12.75
CA ASN A 31 -10.35 40.02 13.72
C ASN A 31 -10.14 38.51 13.53
N ILE A 32 -10.39 37.73 14.59
CA ILE A 32 -10.16 36.27 14.59
C ILE A 32 -10.88 35.57 13.43
N SER A 33 -12.10 36.00 13.09
CA SER A 33 -12.87 35.40 12.00
C SER A 33 -12.20 35.62 10.63
N SER A 34 -11.71 36.83 10.37
CA SER A 34 -11.00 37.18 9.13
C SER A 34 -9.66 36.44 9.04
N MET A 35 -8.94 36.33 10.16
CA MET A 35 -7.72 35.52 10.25
C MET A 35 -8.00 34.06 9.93
N PHE A 36 -9.04 33.49 10.53
CA PHE A 36 -9.45 32.11 10.30
C PHE A 36 -9.80 31.86 8.83
N VAL A 37 -10.52 32.78 8.17
CA VAL A 37 -10.82 32.68 6.73
C VAL A 37 -9.54 32.61 5.90
N ARG A 38 -8.55 33.48 6.16
CA ARG A 38 -7.26 33.42 5.45
C ARG A 38 -6.54 32.10 5.69
N PHE A 39 -6.50 31.64 6.94
CA PHE A 39 -5.89 30.35 7.29
C PHE A 39 -6.55 29.18 6.55
N THR A 40 -7.88 29.10 6.60
CA THR A 40 -8.66 28.06 5.90
C THR A 40 -8.42 28.09 4.39
N ASN A 41 -8.32 29.27 3.79
CA ASN A 41 -8.04 29.39 2.36
C ASN A 41 -6.67 28.83 1.97
N ILE A 42 -5.63 29.05 2.79
CA ILE A 42 -4.28 28.50 2.56
C ILE A 42 -4.32 26.97 2.66
N ILE A 43 -4.94 26.42 3.70
CA ILE A 43 -5.06 24.96 3.90
C ILE A 43 -5.83 24.30 2.77
N ASN A 44 -6.99 24.84 2.39
CA ASN A 44 -7.80 24.29 1.31
C ASN A 44 -7.06 24.34 -0.03
N SER A 45 -6.27 25.39 -0.28
CA SER A 45 -5.46 25.52 -1.50
C SER A 45 -4.34 24.46 -1.55
N LEU A 46 -3.64 24.23 -0.44
CA LEU A 46 -2.62 23.18 -0.32
C LEU A 46 -3.23 21.79 -0.52
N GLN A 47 -4.35 21.50 0.15
CA GLN A 47 -5.06 20.23 0.00
C GLN A 47 -5.53 19.99 -1.43
N SER A 48 -6.08 21.01 -2.10
CA SER A 48 -6.53 20.88 -3.49
C SER A 48 -5.38 20.57 -4.46
N LEU A 49 -4.18 21.09 -4.20
CA LEU A 49 -3.01 20.81 -5.02
C LEU A 49 -2.50 19.39 -4.81
N ASN A 50 -2.36 18.94 -3.56
CA ASN A 50 -1.92 17.56 -3.25
C ASN A 50 -2.98 16.51 -3.62
N ALA A 51 -4.27 16.78 -3.47
CA ALA A 51 -5.34 15.85 -3.83
C ALA A 51 -5.44 15.65 -5.35
N LYS A 52 -5.05 16.66 -6.14
CA LYS A 52 -4.99 16.53 -7.60
C LYS A 52 -3.88 15.61 -8.08
N ASP A 53 -2.84 15.36 -7.28
CA ASP A 53 -1.81 14.38 -7.64
C ASP A 53 -2.36 12.94 -7.57
N LEU A 54 -3.39 12.68 -6.76
CA LEU A 54 -4.13 11.40 -6.84
C LEU A 54 -4.91 11.24 -8.15
N ASN A 55 -5.32 12.35 -8.77
CA ASN A 55 -5.95 12.36 -10.10
C ASN A 55 -4.90 12.34 -11.23
N THR A 56 -3.60 12.52 -10.92
CA THR A 56 -2.53 12.39 -11.93
C THR A 56 -2.10 10.95 -12.16
N LEU A 57 -2.36 10.06 -11.22
CA LEU A 57 -2.42 8.64 -11.51
C LEU A 57 -3.73 8.44 -12.28
N PRO A 58 -3.70 8.06 -13.57
CA PRO A 58 -4.92 7.68 -14.25
C PRO A 58 -5.61 6.62 -13.39
N LEU A 59 -6.93 6.73 -13.23
CA LEU A 59 -7.74 5.81 -12.44
C LEU A 59 -7.40 4.33 -12.73
N GLU A 60 -7.02 4.04 -13.97
CA GLU A 60 -6.53 2.76 -14.47
C GLU A 60 -5.25 2.25 -13.77
N GLU A 61 -4.30 3.14 -13.49
CA GLU A 61 -3.03 2.80 -12.81
C GLU A 61 -3.25 2.57 -11.31
N LEU A 62 -4.16 3.35 -10.69
CA LEU A 62 -4.58 3.12 -9.32
C LEU A 62 -5.34 1.80 -9.17
N LEU A 63 -6.29 1.55 -10.09
CA LEU A 63 -7.06 0.32 -10.14
C LEU A 63 -6.14 -0.89 -10.40
N GLY A 64 -5.21 -0.78 -11.35
CA GLY A 64 -4.21 -1.80 -11.65
C GLY A 64 -3.29 -2.10 -10.47
N SER A 65 -2.83 -1.06 -9.75
CA SER A 65 -2.03 -1.22 -8.53
C SER A 65 -2.80 -1.95 -7.43
N LEU A 66 -4.07 -1.58 -7.23
CA LEU A 66 -4.93 -2.20 -6.22
C LEU A 66 -5.21 -3.67 -6.53
N MET A 67 -5.55 -3.99 -7.78
CA MET A 67 -5.77 -5.37 -8.25
C MET A 67 -4.51 -6.23 -8.08
N THR A 68 -3.33 -5.68 -8.42
CA THR A 68 -2.05 -6.39 -8.28
C THR A 68 -1.74 -6.67 -6.81
N HIS A 69 -1.97 -5.70 -5.93
CA HIS A 69 -1.78 -5.86 -4.49
C HIS A 69 -2.74 -6.90 -3.89
N GLU A 70 -4.03 -6.85 -4.26
CA GLU A 70 -5.03 -7.83 -3.83
C GLU A 70 -4.66 -9.25 -4.30
N MET A 71 -4.25 -9.41 -5.56
CA MET A 71 -3.79 -10.70 -6.10
C MET A 71 -2.55 -11.22 -5.36
N MET A 72 -1.59 -10.36 -5.05
CA MET A 72 -0.41 -10.75 -4.27
C MET A 72 -0.74 -11.20 -2.85
N ILE A 73 -1.70 -10.55 -2.19
CA ILE A 73 -2.16 -10.96 -0.86
C ILE A 73 -2.84 -12.33 -0.94
N LYS A 74 -3.77 -12.51 -1.88
CA LYS A 74 -4.50 -13.77 -2.06
C LYS A 74 -3.59 -14.95 -2.39
N ASN A 75 -2.61 -14.74 -3.27
CA ASN A 75 -1.63 -15.78 -3.60
C ASN A 75 -0.78 -16.22 -2.39
N ARG A 76 -0.46 -15.29 -1.48
CA ARG A 76 0.26 -15.62 -0.23
C ARG A 76 -0.59 -16.45 0.73
N GLU A 77 -1.91 -16.23 0.75
CA GLU A 77 -2.86 -17.04 1.53
C GLU A 77 -2.98 -18.47 0.96
N ASP A 78 -3.00 -18.61 -0.37
CA ASP A 78 -3.05 -19.90 -1.06
C ASP A 78 -1.76 -20.73 -0.86
N ASP A 79 -0.59 -20.09 -0.85
CA ASP A 79 0.70 -20.72 -0.58
C ASP A 79 0.78 -21.29 0.85
N GLU A 80 0.27 -20.55 1.84
CA GLU A 80 0.18 -21.02 3.23
C GLU A 80 -0.80 -22.19 3.41
N GLU A 81 -1.83 -22.30 2.58
CA GLU A 81 -2.80 -23.41 2.65
C GLU A 81 -2.26 -24.69 1.99
N GLN A 82 -1.47 -24.57 0.92
CA GLN A 82 -0.81 -25.71 0.27
C GLN A 82 0.30 -26.32 1.15
N ASP A 83 1.07 -25.49 1.86
CA ASP A 83 2.13 -25.99 2.76
C ASP A 83 1.56 -26.77 3.96
N LYS A 84 0.39 -26.37 4.47
CA LYS A 84 -0.33 -27.12 5.52
C LYS A 84 -0.85 -28.47 5.00
N LYS A 85 -1.29 -28.55 3.73
CA LYS A 85 -1.75 -29.80 3.10
C LYS A 85 -0.58 -30.77 2.83
N LYS A 86 0.59 -30.30 2.37
CA LYS A 86 1.79 -31.13 2.13
C LYS A 86 2.35 -31.73 3.43
N LYS A 87 2.32 -31.01 4.56
CA LYS A 87 2.77 -31.52 5.86
C LYS A 87 1.89 -32.64 6.43
N LYS A 88 0.63 -32.76 6.00
CA LYS A 88 -0.30 -33.80 6.50
C LYS A 88 -0.13 -35.16 5.80
N VAL A 89 0.51 -35.22 4.63
CA VAL A 89 0.65 -36.45 3.81
C VAL A 89 1.84 -37.33 4.24
N ILE A 90 2.81 -36.79 4.97
CA ILE A 90 4.04 -37.50 5.39
C ILE A 90 3.90 -38.35 6.68
N ALA A 91 2.74 -38.35 7.33
CA ALA A 91 2.50 -39.19 8.51
C ALA A 91 1.96 -40.58 8.09
N PHE A 92 2.83 -41.46 7.60
CA PHE A 92 2.48 -42.85 7.33
C PHE A 92 2.85 -43.78 8.49
N LYS A 93 1.88 -44.64 8.81
CA LYS A 93 1.73 -45.52 9.98
C LYS A 93 2.86 -46.57 10.09
N SER A 94 3.44 -46.72 11.27
CA SER A 94 4.19 -47.94 11.63
C SER A 94 3.20 -48.98 12.18
N SER A 95 2.79 -49.92 11.34
CA SER A 95 2.07 -51.12 11.79
C SER A 95 3.08 -52.20 12.15
N THR A 96 3.02 -52.66 13.41
CA THR A 96 3.38 -54.02 13.81
C THR A 96 2.59 -55.03 12.97
N VAL A 97 3.23 -56.09 12.46
CA VAL A 97 2.87 -57.53 12.55
C VAL A 97 3.81 -58.34 11.62
N ASP A 98 4.60 -59.20 12.26
CA ASP A 98 4.99 -60.60 11.97
C ASP A 98 4.89 -61.25 10.56
N SER A 99 5.79 -62.23 10.35
CA SER A 99 5.87 -63.31 9.34
C SER A 99 6.44 -62.94 7.95
N SER A 100 7.31 -63.73 7.30
CA SER A 100 7.67 -65.16 7.47
C SER A 100 8.90 -65.58 6.61
N GLU A 101 9.51 -66.70 7.02
CA GLU A 101 10.17 -67.76 6.22
C GLU A 101 11.52 -67.50 5.52
N GLU A 102 12.59 -68.10 6.07
CA GLU A 102 13.64 -68.74 5.25
C GLU A 102 13.76 -70.23 5.62
N GLU A 103 13.85 -71.03 4.56
CA GLU A 103 13.81 -72.49 4.48
C GLU A 103 15.07 -73.20 5.02
N SER A 104 14.84 -74.48 5.33
CA SER A 104 15.75 -75.55 5.74
C SER A 104 17.02 -75.72 4.89
N ASP A 105 18.14 -76.10 5.53
CA ASP A 105 18.92 -77.35 5.32
C ASP A 105 20.41 -77.18 5.72
N ASP A 106 20.88 -77.89 6.77
CA ASP A 106 22.09 -78.75 6.74
C ASP A 106 22.44 -79.33 8.14
N GLU A 107 22.69 -80.66 8.14
CA GLU A 107 23.22 -81.61 9.17
C GLU A 107 22.41 -81.96 10.45
#